data_AF-A0A2V2ZRM9-F1
#
_entry.id   AF-A0A2V2ZRM9-F1
#
_cell.length_a   1.000
_cell.length_b   1.000
_cell.length_c   1.000
_cell.angle_alpha   90.00
_cell.angle_beta   90.00
_cell.angle_gamma   90.00
#
_symmetry.space_group_name_H-M   'P 1'
#
loop_
_entity.id
_entity.type
_entity.pdbx_description
1 polymer ?
#
loop_
_entity_poly.entity_id
_entity_poly.type
_entity_poly.pdbx_seq_one_letter_code
_entity_poly.pdbx_strand_id
1 'polypeptide(L)'
;MNELLILGVIIAAVILFFNREWIKNRFFPDQKKNYNYTIDDQFNSDKREREKEIDRLLSKMGKNGVNDLSEKDRKRLDELSKM
;
A
#
# COMPACT_ATOMS: atom_id res chain seq x y z
N MET A 1 -36.99 2.82 -41.92
CA MET A 1 -36.82 1.82 -40.83
C MET A 1 -35.35 1.43 -40.66
N ASN A 2 -34.60 1.27 -41.75
CA ASN A 2 -33.16 1.00 -41.71
C ASN A 2 -32.31 2.20 -41.24
N GLU A 3 -32.67 3.45 -41.58
CA GLU A 3 -31.89 4.62 -41.15
C GLU A 3 -31.92 4.83 -39.64
N LEU A 4 -33.05 4.57 -38.98
CA LEU A 4 -33.17 4.65 -37.51
C LEU A 4 -32.32 3.57 -36.82
N LEU A 5 -32.23 2.38 -37.41
CA LEU A 5 -31.35 1.31 -36.92
C LEU A 5 -29.87 1.69 -37.07
N ILE A 6 -29.48 2.23 -38.22
CA ILE A 6 -28.11 2.69 -38.48
C ILE A 6 -27.74 3.84 -37.53
N LEU A 7 -28.65 4.80 -37.34
CA LEU A 7 -28.47 5.91 -36.40
C LEU A 7 -28.30 5.40 -34.96
N GLY A 8 -29.13 4.44 -34.55
CA GLY A 8 -29.02 3.80 -33.24
C GLY A 8 -27.68 3.10 -33.01
N VAL A 9 -27.17 2.40 -34.02
CA VAL A 9 -25.86 1.71 -33.96
C VAL A 9 -24.71 2.73 -33.86
N ILE A 10 -24.77 3.83 -34.61
CA ILE A 10 -23.74 4.88 -34.55
C ILE A 10 -23.72 5.55 -33.18
N ILE A 11 -24.89 5.87 -32.61
CA ILE A 11 -25.00 6.45 -31.28
C ILE A 11 -24.46 5.49 -30.21
N ALA A 12 -24.82 4.20 -30.30
CA ALA A 12 -24.29 3.18 -29.40
C ALA A 12 -22.77 3.04 -29.51
N ALA A 13 -22.21 3.08 -30.72
CA ALA A 13 -20.77 3.02 -30.95
C ALA A 13 -20.03 4.24 -30.36
N VAL A 14 -20.59 5.44 -30.49
CA VAL A 14 -20.02 6.67 -29.89
C VAL A 14 -20.04 6.59 -28.37
N ILE A 15 -21.15 6.16 -27.77
CA ILE A 15 -21.27 6.00 -26.31
C ILE A 15 -20.26 4.96 -25.81
N LEU A 16 -20.13 3.83 -26.50
CA LEU A 16 -19.15 2.79 -26.15
C LEU A 16 -17.70 3.29 -26.30
N PHE A 17 -17.41 4.09 -27.33
CA PHE A 17 -16.07 4.63 -27.56
C PHE A 17 -15.65 5.61 -26.46
N PHE A 18 -16.54 6.53 -26.06
CA PHE A 18 -16.24 7.50 -24.99
C PHE A 18 -16.20 6.83 -23.61
N ASN A 19 -17.03 5.81 -23.37
CA ASN A 19 -17.04 5.08 -22.09
C ASN A 19 -16.09 3.86 -22.07
N ARG A 20 -15.25 3.68 -23.10
CA ARG A 20 -14.39 2.49 -23.26
C ARG A 20 -13.46 2.27 -22.06
N GLU A 21 -12.94 3.35 -21.48
CA GLU A 21 -12.01 3.27 -20.35
C GLU A 21 -12.72 2.91 -19.05
N TRP A 22 -13.92 3.45 -18.84
CA TRP A 22 -14.77 3.10 -17.70
C TRP A 22 -15.21 1.62 -17.74
N ILE A 23 -15.60 1.15 -18.93
CA ILE A 23 -15.94 -0.27 -19.17
C ILE A 23 -14.71 -1.16 -18.92
N LYS A 24 -13.56 -0.82 -19.51
CA LYS A 24 -12.33 -1.60 -19.33
C LYS A 24 -11.93 -1.68 -17.85
N ASN A 25 -11.98 -0.56 -17.11
CA ASN A 25 -11.60 -0.53 -15.71
C ASN A 25 -12.61 -1.25 -14.78
N ARG A 26 -13.89 -1.36 -15.18
CA ARG A 26 -14.92 -2.09 -14.43
C ARG A 26 -14.92 -3.59 -14.68
N PHE A 27 -14.65 -4.03 -15.91
CA PHE A 27 -14.63 -5.45 -16.28
C PHE A 27 -13.24 -6.09 -16.14
N PHE A 28 -12.17 -5.31 -16.30
CA PHE A 28 -10.79 -5.75 -16.12
C PHE A 28 -10.04 -4.73 -15.25
N PRO A 29 -10.30 -4.71 -13.92
CA PRO A 29 -9.50 -3.90 -13.03
C PRO A 29 -8.04 -4.34 -13.17
N ASP A 30 -7.14 -3.41 -13.50
CA ASP A 30 -5.72 -3.68 -13.66
C ASP A 30 -5.13 -4.25 -12.35
N GLN A 31 -5.13 -5.58 -12.22
CA GLN A 31 -4.64 -6.29 -11.03
C GLN A 31 -3.15 -6.00 -10.74
N LYS A 32 -2.43 -5.44 -11.71
CA LYS A 32 -1.01 -5.07 -11.56
C LYS A 32 -0.77 -3.90 -10.62
N LYS A 33 -1.74 -3.03 -10.37
CA LYS A 33 -1.55 -1.90 -9.43
C LYS A 33 -1.55 -2.32 -7.96
N ASN A 34 -2.26 -3.39 -7.61
CA ASN A 34 -2.39 -3.82 -6.22
C ASN A 34 -1.23 -4.73 -5.77
N TYR A 35 -0.58 -5.46 -6.68
CA TYR A 35 0.46 -6.43 -6.30
C TYR A 35 1.76 -5.76 -5.83
N ASN A 36 2.18 -4.67 -6.47
CA ASN A 36 3.35 -3.89 -6.02
C ASN A 36 3.06 -3.09 -4.74
N TYR A 37 1.84 -2.54 -4.63
CA TYR A 37 1.43 -1.79 -3.43
C TYR A 37 1.51 -2.66 -2.18
N THR A 38 1.05 -3.92 -2.23
CA THR A 38 1.10 -4.80 -1.05
C THR A 38 2.52 -5.10 -0.57
N ILE A 39 3.49 -5.30 -1.47
CA ILE A 39 4.88 -5.63 -1.07
C ILE A 39 5.60 -4.40 -0.55
N ASP A 40 5.48 -3.25 -1.23
CA ASP A 40 6.11 -2.00 -0.80
C ASP A 40 5.47 -1.46 0.48
N ASP A 41 4.14 -1.54 0.61
CA ASP A 41 3.44 -1.14 1.83
C ASP A 41 3.80 -2.03 3.01
N GLN A 42 3.94 -3.35 2.79
CA GLN A 42 4.35 -4.28 3.84
C GLN A 42 5.78 -3.97 4.31
N PHE A 43 6.69 -3.68 3.40
CA PHE A 43 8.05 -3.28 3.78
C PHE A 43 8.07 -1.96 4.57
N ASN A 44 7.25 -0.99 4.16
CA ASN A 44 7.12 0.29 4.85
C ASN A 44 6.46 0.15 6.22
N SER A 45 5.44 -0.71 6.36
CA SER A 45 4.80 -0.98 7.65
C SER A 45 5.77 -1.65 8.61
N ASP A 46 6.52 -2.65 8.14
CA ASP A 46 7.47 -3.38 8.95
C ASP A 46 8.61 -2.47 9.41
N LYS A 47 9.12 -1.60 8.53
CA LYS A 47 10.11 -0.58 8.89
C LYS A 47 9.57 0.35 9.97
N ARG A 48 8.35 0.85 9.80
CA ARG A 48 7.71 1.77 10.74
C ARG A 48 7.40 1.13 12.09
N GLU A 49 7.06 -0.16 12.10
CA GLU A 49 6.84 -0.92 13.33
C GLU A 49 8.15 -1.10 14.11
N ARG A 50 9.25 -1.46 13.43
CA ARG A 50 10.59 -1.51 14.04
C ARG A 50 11.01 -0.16 14.61
N GLU A 51 10.84 0.93 13.86
CA GLU A 51 11.16 2.27 14.32
C GLU A 51 10.36 2.65 15.58
N LYS A 52 9.07 2.31 15.65
CA LYS A 52 8.24 2.52 16.85
C LYS A 52 8.70 1.67 18.04
N GLU A 53 9.13 0.44 17.81
CA GLU A 53 9.64 -0.43 18.87
C GLU A 53 10.96 0.11 19.42
N ILE A 54 11.88 0.55 18.54
CA ILE A 54 13.11 1.23 18.92
C ILE A 54 12.78 2.49 19.71
N ASP A 55 11.90 3.35 19.23
CA ASP A 55 11.53 4.60 19.92
C ASP A 55 10.94 4.34 21.31
N ARG A 56 10.12 3.29 21.48
CA ARG A 56 9.62 2.86 22.80
C ARG A 56 10.73 2.35 23.72
N LEU A 57 11.75 1.71 23.18
CA LEU A 57 12.92 1.28 23.95
C LEU A 57 13.77 2.51 24.32
N LEU A 58 14.05 3.39 23.37
CA LEU A 58 14.76 4.66 23.60
C LEU A 58 14.03 5.54 24.62
N SER A 59 12.70 5.59 24.60
CA SER A 59 11.91 6.41 25.54
C SER A 59 11.99 5.91 26.99
N LYS A 60 12.34 4.63 27.19
CA LYS A 60 12.62 4.10 28.53
C LYS A 60 14.03 4.48 29.01
N MET A 61 14.93 4.87 28.11
CA MET A 61 16.25 5.37 28.47
C MET A 61 16.14 6.83 28.90
N GLY A 62 16.49 7.08 30.16
CA GLY A 62 16.55 8.42 30.73
C GLY A 62 18.00 8.87 30.86
N LYS A 63 18.39 9.22 32.08
CA LYS A 63 19.73 9.74 32.38
C LYS A 63 20.80 8.65 32.45
N ASN A 64 20.44 7.38 32.67
CA ASN A 64 21.41 6.29 32.79
C ASN A 64 21.57 5.50 31.47
N GLY A 65 20.92 5.96 30.39
CA GLY A 65 21.07 5.39 29.05
C GLY A 65 20.66 3.91 29.00
N VAL A 66 21.50 3.08 28.40
CA VAL A 66 21.26 1.63 28.25
C VAL A 66 21.06 0.93 29.61
N ASN A 67 21.55 1.52 30.71
CA ASN A 67 21.37 0.94 32.03
C ASN A 67 19.92 1.00 32.54
N ASP A 68 19.11 1.94 32.03
CA ASP A 68 17.68 2.05 32.34
C ASP A 68 16.85 0.96 31.64
N LEU A 69 17.41 0.25 30.66
CA LEU A 69 16.77 -0.87 29.99
C LEU A 69 16.96 -2.17 30.76
N SER A 70 15.89 -2.96 30.83
CA SER A 70 15.95 -4.35 31.29
C SER A 70 16.86 -5.19 30.40
N GLU A 71 17.43 -6.29 30.91
CA GLU A 71 18.28 -7.18 30.09
C GLU A 71 17.56 -7.69 28.83
N LYS A 72 16.24 -7.90 28.93
CA LYS A 72 15.40 -8.28 27.79
C LYS A 72 15.29 -7.15 26.76
N ASP A 73 15.06 -5.92 27.21
CA ASP A 73 14.96 -4.74 26.36
C ASP A 73 16.30 -4.42 25.67
N ARG A 74 17.43 -4.63 26.36
CA ARG A 74 18.77 -4.47 25.77
C ARG A 74 19.03 -5.48 24.65
N LYS A 75 18.70 -6.76 24.88
CA LYS A 75 18.81 -7.80 23.84
C LYS A 75 17.94 -7.45 22.64
N ARG A 76 16.71 -6.97 22.88
CA ARG A 76 15.78 -6.60 21.81
C ARG A 76 16.27 -5.39 21.00
N LEU A 77 16.83 -4.38 21.68
CA LEU A 77 17.44 -3.23 21.03
C LEU A 77 18.65 -3.61 20.17
N ASP A 78 19.50 -4.52 20.67
CA ASP A 78 20.69 -4.99 19.93
C ASP A 78 20.32 -5.85 18.70
N GLU A 79 19.24 -6.64 18.79
CA GLU A 79 18.65 -7.35 17.65
C GLU A 79 18.09 -6.37 16.60
N LEU A 80 17.33 -5.36 17.04
CA LEU A 80 16.71 -4.37 16.16
C LEU A 80 17.73 -3.40 15.54
N SER A 81 18.87 -3.17 16.19
CA SER A 81 19.94 -2.28 15.70
C SER A 81 20.87 -2.93 14.66
N LYS A 82 20.90 -4.26 14.57
CA LYS A 82 21.80 -5.00 13.66
C LYS A 82 21.16 -5.40 12.32
N MET A 83 19.84 -5.25 12.20
CA MET A 83 19.07 -5.49 10.98
C MET A 83 18.97 -4.24 10.11
#